data_AF-A0A2W5EDE0-F1
#
_entry.id   AF-A0A2W5EDE0-F1
#
_cell.length_a   1.000
_cell.length_b   1.000
_cell.length_c   1.000
_cell.angle_alpha   90.00
_cell.angle_beta   90.00
_cell.angle_gamma   90.00
#
_symmetry.space_group_name_H-M   'P 1'
#
loop_
_entity.id
_entity.type
_entity.pdbx_description
1 polymer ?
#
loop_
_entity_poly.entity_id
_entity_poly.type
_entity_poly.pdbx_seq_one_letter_code
_entity_poly.pdbx_strand_id
1 'polypeptide(L)'
;KLGYNIIQEDTGFVINGIPSDSLEGNETHTIELLLEQIKHFSSDVKFSRREKVVRCLARQQAIKAGRSLSQSEMKTLVEELFACEFSNISVVGDAPTFIQYKEEAIDRMFGRN
;
A
#
# COMPACT_ATOMS: atom_id res chain seq x y z
N LYS A 1 -3.05 15.54 -4.76
CA LYS A 1 -2.33 16.04 -3.57
C LYS A 1 -2.14 14.84 -2.65
N LEU A 2 -0.94 14.56 -2.16
CA LEU A 2 -0.61 13.35 -1.37
C LEU A 2 -1.02 13.46 0.11
N GLY A 3 -1.84 14.45 0.49
CA GLY A 3 -2.23 14.72 1.88
C GLY A 3 -1.13 15.36 2.73
N TYR A 4 0.14 15.21 2.37
CA TYR A 4 1.26 15.86 3.06
C TYR A 4 1.43 17.31 2.63
N ASN A 5 1.51 18.22 3.60
CA ASN A 5 1.89 19.63 3.40
C ASN A 5 3.32 19.81 3.90
N ILE A 6 4.28 19.98 2.98
CA ILE A 6 5.69 20.14 3.33
C ILE A 6 6.13 21.53 2.91
N ILE A 7 6.63 22.29 3.88
CA ILE A 7 7.14 23.66 3.72
C ILE A 7 8.67 23.58 3.84
N GLN A 8 9.37 24.20 2.90
CA GLN A 8 10.83 24.33 2.96
C GLN A 8 11.20 25.61 3.73
N GLU A 9 12.07 25.47 4.73
CA GLU A 9 12.64 26.56 5.54
C GLU A 9 14.16 26.62 5.34
N ASP A 10 14.80 27.69 5.82
CA ASP A 10 16.23 27.97 5.56
C ASP A 10 17.20 26.88 6.08
N THR A 11 16.78 26.07 7.07
CA THR A 11 17.61 25.02 7.68
C THR A 11 17.00 23.62 7.59
N GLY A 12 15.89 23.45 6.89
CA GLY A 12 15.24 22.13 6.83
C GLY A 12 13.86 22.12 6.16
N PHE A 13 13.14 21.03 6.39
CA PHE A 13 11.78 20.83 5.88
C PHE A 13 10.83 20.64 7.06
N VAL A 14 9.69 21.33 7.03
CA VAL A 14 8.63 21.26 8.04
C VAL A 14 7.41 20.58 7.45
N ILE A 15 6.91 19.54 8.12
CA ILE A 15 5.68 18.85 7.75
C ILE A 15 4.54 19.53 8.50
N ASN A 16 3.69 20.28 7.79
CA ASN A 16 2.59 21.09 8.34
C ASN A 16 1.20 20.50 8.01
N GLY A 17 1.14 19.20 7.75
CA GLY A 17 -0.10 18.48 7.47
C GLY A 17 0.17 17.08 6.97
N ILE A 18 -0.59 16.12 7.49
CA ILE A 18 -0.60 14.72 7.08
C ILE A 18 -1.98 14.36 6.53
N PRO A 19 -2.09 13.35 5.65
CA PRO A 19 -3.39 12.77 5.33
C PRO A 19 -4.05 12.24 6.60
N SER A 20 -5.37 12.41 6.71
CA SER A 20 -6.22 11.99 7.83
C SER A 20 -6.05 10.52 8.22
N ASP A 21 -5.59 9.69 7.28
CA ASP A 21 -5.45 8.24 7.40
C ASP A 21 -4.07 7.81 7.94
N SER A 22 -3.19 8.75 8.28
CA SER A 22 -1.87 8.47 8.85
C SER A 22 -1.97 8.27 10.37
N LEU A 23 -1.35 7.20 10.88
CA LEU A 23 -1.25 6.93 12.33
C LEU A 23 -0.39 8.02 12.99
N GLU A 24 -0.98 8.76 13.94
CA GLU A 24 -0.28 9.79 14.71
C GLU A 24 0.99 9.21 15.38
N GLY A 25 2.10 9.94 15.29
CA GLY A 25 3.37 9.60 15.95
C GLY A 25 4.38 8.80 15.11
N ASN A 26 4.06 8.38 13.89
CA ASN A 26 5.01 7.70 12.98
C ASN A 26 5.43 8.58 11.78
N GLU A 27 5.12 9.87 11.80
CA GLU A 27 5.15 10.75 10.63
C GLU A 27 6.57 11.03 10.14
N THR A 28 7.45 11.48 11.04
CA THR A 28 8.86 11.76 10.74
C THR A 28 9.56 10.51 10.23
N HIS A 29 9.34 9.37 10.89
CA HIS A 29 9.93 8.09 10.51
C HIS A 29 9.40 7.59 9.16
N THR A 30 8.12 7.80 8.87
CA THR A 30 7.51 7.47 7.57
C THR A 30 8.13 8.28 6.44
N ILE A 31 8.33 9.59 6.64
CA ILE A 31 9.00 10.47 5.67
C ILE A 31 10.48 10.11 5.52
N GLU A 32 11.19 9.84 6.61
CA GLU A 32 12.59 9.39 6.56
C GLU A 32 12.73 8.08 5.78
N LEU A 33 11.89 7.07 6.06
CA LEU A 33 11.87 5.82 5.30
C LEU A 33 11.55 6.07 3.83
N LEU A 34 10.65 7.00 3.53
CA LEU A 34 10.29 7.35 2.17
C LEU A 34 11.47 7.99 1.43
N LEU A 35 12.19 8.91 2.08
CA LEU A 35 13.38 9.54 1.53
C LEU A 35 14.53 8.53 1.33
N GLU A 36 14.77 7.67 2.32
CA GLU A 36 15.72 6.56 2.24
C GLU A 36 15.38 5.60 1.10
N GLN A 37 14.12 5.18 1.01
CA GLN A 37 13.65 4.29 -0.06
C GLN A 37 13.77 4.93 -1.43
N ILE A 38 13.56 6.24 -1.58
CA ILE A 38 13.78 6.95 -2.86
C ILE A 38 15.27 7.04 -3.20
N LYS A 39 16.16 7.28 -2.21
CA LYS A 39 17.61 7.32 -2.42
C LYS A 39 18.17 5.96 -2.81
N HIS A 40 17.67 4.88 -2.19
CA HIS A 40 18.11 3.51 -2.41
C HIS A 40 17.32 2.74 -3.48
N PHE A 41 16.31 3.36 -4.11
CA PHE A 41 15.58 2.74 -5.23
C PHE A 41 16.47 2.68 -6.47
N SER A 42 17.25 1.60 -6.59
CA SER A 42 18.11 1.31 -7.74
C SER A 42 17.37 1.46 -9.07
N SER A 43 18.09 1.98 -10.04
CA SER A 43 17.65 2.58 -11.31
C SER A 43 17.00 1.63 -12.34
N ASP A 44 16.75 0.37 -12.02
CA ASP A 44 16.35 -0.62 -13.03
C ASP A 44 14.86 -0.62 -13.38
N VAL A 45 14.02 0.12 -12.65
CA VAL A 45 12.60 0.25 -12.98
C VAL A 45 12.22 1.68 -13.30
N LYS A 46 11.77 1.90 -14.55
CA LYS A 46 11.39 3.18 -15.16
C LYS A 46 10.10 3.79 -14.57
N PHE A 47 9.88 3.69 -13.27
CA PHE A 47 8.74 4.35 -12.61
C PHE A 47 9.01 5.85 -12.44
N SER A 48 7.98 6.65 -12.65
CA SER A 48 8.06 8.10 -12.38
C SER A 48 8.35 8.34 -10.90
N ARG A 49 8.99 9.47 -10.56
CA ARG A 49 9.26 9.84 -9.16
C ARG A 49 7.99 9.83 -8.29
N ARG A 50 6.87 10.26 -8.87
CA ARG A 50 5.56 10.26 -8.21
C ARG A 50 5.05 8.85 -7.94
N GLU A 51 5.23 7.94 -8.87
CA GLU A 51 4.83 6.54 -8.72
C GLU A 51 5.66 5.82 -7.67
N LYS A 52 6.97 6.10 -7.59
CA LYS A 52 7.83 5.59 -6.51
C LYS A 52 7.32 6.02 -5.13
N VAL A 53 6.98 7.30 -4.96
CA VAL A 53 6.42 7.85 -3.72
C VAL A 53 5.12 7.14 -3.34
N VAL A 54 4.19 7.01 -4.28
CA VAL A 54 2.89 6.36 -4.03
C VAL A 54 3.07 4.89 -3.64
N ARG A 55 3.96 4.14 -4.30
CA ARG A 55 4.24 2.74 -3.95
C ARG A 55 4.85 2.60 -2.55
N CYS A 56 5.75 3.49 -2.16
CA CYS A 56 6.31 3.53 -0.80
C CYS A 56 5.21 3.80 0.25
N LEU A 57 4.38 4.81 0.03
CA LEU A 57 3.28 5.15 0.94
C LEU A 57 2.28 4.00 1.07
N ALA A 58 1.88 3.38 -0.05
CA ALA A 58 0.98 2.24 -0.05
C ALA A 58 1.55 1.07 0.78
N ARG A 59 2.85 0.77 0.66
CA ARG A 59 3.53 -0.25 1.47
C ARG A 59 3.57 0.11 2.97
N GLN A 60 3.77 1.38 3.29
CA GLN A 60 3.81 1.84 4.68
C GLN A 60 2.43 1.75 5.33
N GLN A 61 1.38 2.18 4.64
CA GLN A 61 -0.01 2.19 5.14
C GLN A 61 -0.71 0.83 5.06
N ALA A 62 -0.17 -0.13 4.29
CA ALA A 62 -0.73 -1.47 4.21
C ALA A 62 -0.83 -2.15 5.58
N ILE A 63 -1.95 -2.85 5.79
CA ILE A 63 -2.18 -3.73 6.94
C ILE A 63 -1.03 -4.74 7.03
N LYS A 64 -0.31 -4.74 8.16
CA LYS A 64 0.85 -5.62 8.34
C LYS A 64 0.44 -7.07 8.52
N ALA A 65 1.29 -7.97 8.02
CA ALA A 65 1.13 -9.39 8.24
C ALA A 65 1.06 -9.71 9.74
N GLY A 66 0.20 -10.65 10.12
CA GLY A 66 0.00 -11.06 11.51
C GLY A 66 -1.01 -10.22 12.30
N ARG A 67 -1.56 -9.14 11.73
CA ARG A 67 -2.70 -8.44 12.35
C ARG A 67 -3.98 -9.23 12.14
N SER A 68 -4.63 -9.63 13.23
CA SER A 68 -5.99 -10.19 13.18
C SER A 68 -7.01 -9.11 12.86
N LEU A 69 -7.90 -9.38 11.92
CA LEU A 69 -8.97 -8.47 11.50
C LEU A 69 -10.31 -8.98 12.02
N SER A 70 -11.18 -8.06 12.43
CA SER A 70 -12.59 -8.35 12.69
C SER A 70 -13.35 -8.60 11.38
N GLN A 71 -14.54 -9.20 11.47
CA GLN A 71 -15.39 -9.42 10.28
C GLN A 71 -15.75 -8.11 9.56
N SER A 72 -15.98 -7.03 10.31
CA SER A 72 -16.27 -5.72 9.72
C SER A 72 -15.07 -5.19 8.95
N GLU A 73 -13.86 -5.26 9.52
CA GLU A 73 -12.64 -4.80 8.85
C GLU A 73 -12.33 -5.62 7.61
N MET A 74 -12.52 -6.95 7.66
CA MET A 74 -12.35 -7.81 6.49
C MET A 74 -13.32 -7.42 5.36
N LYS A 75 -14.59 -7.15 5.70
CA LYS A 75 -15.60 -6.74 4.72
C LYS A 75 -15.23 -5.41 4.07
N THR A 76 -14.88 -4.40 4.87
CA THR A 76 -14.46 -3.09 4.36
C THR A 76 -13.22 -3.21 3.45
N LEU A 77 -12.22 -4.00 3.85
CA LEU A 77 -11.02 -4.22 3.05
C LEU A 77 -11.35 -4.82 1.67
N VAL A 78 -12.28 -5.78 1.61
CA VAL A 78 -12.70 -6.41 0.36
C VAL A 78 -13.47 -5.43 -0.53
N GLU A 79 -14.36 -4.62 0.06
CA GLU A 79 -15.11 -3.58 -0.66
C GLU A 79 -14.15 -2.53 -1.26
N GLU A 80 -13.19 -2.05 -0.49
CA GLU A 80 -12.17 -1.09 -0.94
C GLU A 80 -11.26 -1.67 -2.03
N LEU A 81 -10.88 -2.95 -1.91
CA LEU A 81 -10.09 -3.64 -2.93
C LEU A 81 -10.82 -3.68 -4.27
N PHE A 82 -12.10 -4.03 -4.28
CA PHE A 82 -12.89 -4.11 -5.51
C PHE A 82 -13.38 -2.75 -6.04
N ALA A 83 -13.29 -1.69 -5.23
CA ALA A 83 -13.48 -0.31 -5.69
C ALA A 83 -12.27 0.24 -6.47
N CYS A 84 -11.10 -0.42 -6.39
CA CYS A 84 -9.91 -0.04 -7.16
C CYS A 84 -10.07 -0.35 -8.66
N GLU A 85 -9.53 0.52 -9.51
CA GLU A 85 -9.52 0.32 -10.98
C GLU A 85 -8.80 -0.97 -11.40
N PHE A 86 -7.72 -1.33 -10.68
CA PHE A 86 -6.96 -2.56 -10.88
C PHE A 86 -6.85 -3.34 -9.56
N SER A 87 -7.83 -4.19 -9.27
CA SER A 87 -7.90 -4.95 -8.01
C SER A 87 -7.13 -6.28 -8.02
N ASN A 88 -6.81 -6.81 -9.21
CA ASN A 88 -6.22 -8.13 -9.38
C ASN A 88 -4.69 -8.16 -9.33
N ILE A 89 -4.03 -7.00 -9.34
CA ILE A 89 -2.57 -6.88 -9.32
C ILE A 89 -2.10 -6.09 -8.11
N SER A 90 -1.07 -6.61 -7.42
CA SER A 90 -0.40 -5.89 -6.35
C SER A 90 0.18 -4.57 -6.85
N VAL A 91 0.15 -3.53 -6.01
CA VAL A 91 0.80 -2.24 -6.26
C VAL A 91 2.32 -2.37 -6.43
N VAL A 92 2.91 -3.53 -6.10
CA VAL A 92 4.33 -3.84 -6.35
C VAL A 92 4.51 -4.54 -7.71
N GLY A 93 3.45 -5.12 -8.30
CA GLY A 93 3.43 -5.73 -9.62
C GLY A 93 4.01 -7.14 -9.70
N ASP A 94 4.36 -7.74 -8.57
CA ASP A 94 5.05 -9.01 -8.43
C ASP A 94 4.11 -10.19 -8.14
N ALA A 95 2.89 -9.92 -7.68
CA ALA A 95 1.93 -10.95 -7.29
C ALA A 95 0.46 -10.53 -7.50
N PRO A 96 -0.45 -11.49 -7.69
CA PRO A 96 -1.89 -11.23 -7.67
C PRO A 96 -2.36 -10.84 -6.26
N THR A 97 -3.34 -9.94 -6.18
CA THR A 97 -3.88 -9.49 -4.87
C THR A 97 -4.79 -10.53 -4.23
N PHE A 98 -5.42 -11.39 -5.02
CA PHE A 98 -6.25 -12.49 -4.57
C PHE A 98 -6.20 -13.66 -5.55
N ILE A 99 -6.58 -14.85 -5.09
CA ILE A 99 -6.71 -16.06 -5.93
C ILE A 99 -8.18 -16.48 -5.87
N GLN A 100 -8.75 -16.79 -7.04
CA GLN A 100 -10.13 -17.27 -7.15
C GLN A 100 -10.14 -18.76 -7.47
N TYR A 101 -10.87 -19.53 -6.66
CA TYR A 101 -11.19 -20.93 -6.96
C TYR A 101 -12.64 -21.02 -7.41
N LYS A 102 -12.87 -21.67 -8.55
CA LYS A 102 -14.21 -22.03 -9.01
C LYS A 102 -14.67 -23.31 -8.30
N GLU A 103 -15.99 -23.49 -8.19
CA GLU A 103 -16.60 -24.67 -7.56
C GLU A 103 -16.04 -25.98 -8.13
N GLU A 104 -15.98 -26.12 -9.45
CA GLU A 104 -15.38 -27.28 -10.13
C GLU A 104 -13.91 -27.55 -9.74
N ALA A 105 -13.14 -26.48 -9.48
CA ALA A 105 -11.74 -26.62 -9.06
C ALA A 105 -11.65 -27.11 -7.62
N ILE A 106 -12.57 -26.65 -6.76
CA ILE A 106 -12.69 -27.10 -5.37
C ILE A 106 -13.13 -28.57 -5.35
N ASP A 107 -14.16 -28.95 -6.09
CA ASP A 107 -14.65 -30.33 -6.15
C ASP A 107 -13.58 -31.30 -6.62
N ARG A 108 -12.79 -30.91 -7.64
CA ARG A 108 -11.63 -31.67 -8.09
C ARG A 108 -10.56 -31.83 -7.01
N MET A 109 -10.29 -30.78 -6.23
CA MET A 109 -9.34 -30.85 -5.11
C MET A 109 -9.79 -31.84 -4.03
N PHE A 110 -11.10 -32.03 -3.87
CA PHE A 110 -11.69 -32.98 -2.91
C PHE A 110 -12.10 -34.33 -3.53
N GLY A 111 -11.81 -34.57 -4.81
CA GLY A 111 -12.12 -35.83 -5.50
C GLY A 111 -13.60 -36.10 -5.73
N ARG A 112 -14.44 -35.05 -5.70
CA ARG A 112 -15.86 -35.12 -6.05
C ARG A 112 -16.00 -34.83 -7.55
N ASN A 113 -16.56 -35.78 -8.29
CA ASN A 113 -16.88 -35.63 -9.72
C ASN A 113 -18.37 -35.32 -9.88
#